data_AF-A0A6J4PP46-F1
#
_entry.id   AF-A0A6J4PP46-F1
#
_cell.length_a   1.000
_cell.length_b   1.000
_cell.length_c   1.000
_cell.angle_alpha   90.00
_cell.angle_beta   90.00
_cell.angle_gamma   90.00
#
_symmetry.space_group_name_H-M   'P 1'
#
loop_
_entity.id
_entity.type
_entity.pdbx_description
1 polymer ?
#
loop_
_entity_poly.entity_id
_entity_poly.type
_entity_poly.pdbx_seq_one_letter_code
_entity_poly.pdbx_strand_id
1 'polypeptide(L)' 'ARGTWPASLPQPLASAIDHVLLDPARWSVRGAAVEDVAGSDHRAVVAVLRER' A
#
# COMPACT_ATOMS: atom_id res chain seq x y z
N ALA A 1 2.09 -9.90 -0.27
CA ALA A 1 1.47 -8.55 -0.29
C ALA A 1 0.36 -8.51 0.76
N ARG A 2 0.10 -7.36 1.38
CA ARG A 2 -1.04 -7.18 2.31
C ARG A 2 -2.27 -6.77 1.51
N GLY A 3 -3.42 -7.38 1.76
CA GLY A 3 -4.64 -7.10 1.02
C GLY A 3 -5.16 -5.69 1.30
N THR A 4 -5.42 -4.94 0.22
CA THR A 4 -5.90 -3.55 0.27
C THR A 4 -7.42 -3.47 0.07
N TRP A 5 -8.03 -4.47 -0.56
CA TRP A 5 -9.48 -4.52 -0.78
C TRP A 5 -10.06 -5.95 -0.71
N PRO A 6 -11.27 -6.14 -0.16
CA PRO A 6 -12.06 -5.15 0.56
C PRO A 6 -11.54 -4.94 2.00
N ALA A 7 -11.62 -3.71 2.49
CA ALA A 7 -11.24 -3.36 3.87
C ALA A 7 -12.14 -4.03 4.92
N SER A 8 -13.34 -4.48 4.53
CA SER A 8 -14.26 -5.24 5.37
C SER A 8 -13.81 -6.67 5.69
N LEU A 9 -12.86 -7.23 4.92
CA LEU A 9 -12.26 -8.53 5.20
C LEU A 9 -10.91 -8.39 5.92
N PRO A 10 -10.53 -9.32 6.82
CA PRO A 10 -9.18 -9.38 7.36
C PRO A 10 -8.11 -9.38 6.25
N GLN A 11 -6.98 -8.71 6.48
CA GLN A 11 -5.92 -8.54 5.46
C GLN A 11 -5.51 -9.83 4.70
N PRO A 12 -5.40 -11.01 5.32
CA PRO A 12 -5.04 -12.24 4.60
C PRO A 12 -6.07 -12.74 3.59
N LEU A 13 -7.34 -12.31 3.72
CA LEU A 13 -8.43 -12.67 2.81
C LEU A 13 -8.72 -11.57 1.78
N ALA A 14 -8.14 -10.39 1.97
CA ALA A 14 -8.26 -9.28 1.03
C ALA A 14 -7.23 -9.41 -0.12
N SER A 15 -7.60 -8.90 -1.28
CA SER A 15 -6.74 -8.82 -2.46
C SER A 15 -5.86 -7.58 -2.42
N ALA A 16 -4.59 -7.72 -2.82
CA ALA A 16 -3.63 -6.63 -2.92
C ALA A 16 -3.63 -6.06 -4.34
N ILE A 17 -4.60 -5.20 -4.64
CA ILE A 17 -4.82 -4.66 -6.00
C ILE A 17 -4.29 -3.25 -6.20
N ASP A 18 -4.02 -2.52 -5.10
CA ASP A 18 -3.46 -1.17 -5.14
C ASP A 18 -1.94 -1.18 -5.11
N HIS A 19 -1.30 -0.48 -6.05
CA HIS A 19 0.14 -0.51 -6.25
C HIS A 19 0.72 0.90 -6.42
N VAL A 20 1.91 1.11 -5.87
CA VAL A 20 2.72 2.31 -6.11
C VAL A 20 3.92 1.90 -6.97
N LEU A 21 3.96 2.40 -8.21
CA LEU A 21 5.05 2.15 -9.15
C LEU A 21 6.02 3.33 -9.16
N LEU A 22 7.32 3.07 -9.17
CA LEU A 22 8.36 4.09 -9.12
C LEU A 22 9.56 3.71 -9.99
N ASP A 23 10.26 4.72 -10.49
CA ASP A 23 11.54 4.56 -11.18
C ASP A 23 12.67 4.27 -10.17
N PRO A 24 13.29 3.08 -10.18
CA PRO A 24 14.34 2.73 -9.24
C PRO A 24 15.65 3.50 -9.47
N ALA A 25 15.84 4.12 -10.65
CA ALA A 25 16.99 4.97 -10.93
C ALA A 25 16.90 6.32 -10.20
N ARG A 26 15.69 6.80 -9.92
CA ARG A 26 15.45 8.09 -9.24
C ARG A 26 15.09 7.95 -7.77
N TRP A 27 14.42 6.87 -7.38
CA TRP A 27 13.86 6.72 -6.03
C TRP A 27 14.34 5.45 -5.32
N SER A 28 14.44 5.55 -3.99
CA SER A 28 14.65 4.40 -3.10
C SER A 28 13.52 4.30 -2.08
N VAL A 29 13.01 3.09 -1.84
CA VAL A 29 11.97 2.84 -0.83
C VAL A 29 12.61 2.70 0.54
N ARG A 30 12.16 3.50 1.50
CA ARG A 30 12.60 3.49 2.91
C ARG A 30 11.63 2.78 3.83
N GLY A 31 10.36 2.72 3.44
CA GLY A 31 9.32 2.01 4.17
C GLY A 31 8.08 1.85 3.31
N ALA A 32 7.29 0.82 3.61
CA ALA A 32 5.98 0.60 3.02
C ALA A 32 5.03 0.02 4.06
N ALA A 33 3.80 0.52 4.09
CA ALA A 33 2.75 0.07 5.01
C ALA A 33 1.40 0.01 4.29
N VAL A 34 0.48 -0.78 4.88
CA VAL A 34 -0.93 -0.81 4.50
C VAL A 34 -1.72 -0.45 5.75
N GLU A 35 -2.45 0.66 5.70
CA GLU A 35 -3.12 1.28 6.84
C GLU A 35 -4.63 1.31 6.62
N ASP A 36 -5.41 1.02 7.67
CA ASP A 36 -6.86 1.19 7.63
C ASP A 36 -7.21 2.68 7.65
N VAL A 37 -8.12 3.10 6.76
CA VAL A 37 -8.59 4.48 6.68
C VAL A 37 -10.11 4.50 6.79
N ALA A 38 -10.63 5.26 7.75
CA ALA A 38 -12.06 5.36 7.96
C ALA A 38 -12.78 5.94 6.73
N GLY A 39 -13.90 5.32 6.34
CA GLY A 39 -14.75 5.80 5.24
C GLY A 39 -14.33 5.32 3.85
N SER A 40 -13.28 4.49 3.72
CA SER A 40 -12.92 3.82 2.47
C SER A 40 -13.21 2.32 2.55
N ASP A 41 -13.59 1.72 1.42
CA ASP A 41 -13.63 0.27 1.23
C ASP A 41 -12.26 -0.32 0.87
N HIS A 42 -11.24 0.53 0.74
CA HIS A 42 -9.83 0.16 0.59
C HIS A 42 -9.02 0.51 1.85
N ARG A 43 -7.86 -0.13 1.98
CA ARG A 43 -6.77 0.28 2.87
C ARG A 43 -5.75 1.10 2.10
N ALA A 44 -5.18 2.13 2.73
CA ALA A 44 -4.19 2.98 2.09
C ALA A 44 -2.85 2.27 1.96
N VAL A 45 -2.21 2.36 0.79
CA VAL A 45 -0.81 1.98 0.60
C VAL A 45 0.06 3.21 0.85
N VAL A 46 0.87 3.17 1.90
CA VAL A 46 1.79 4.26 2.26
C VAL A 46 3.20 3.84 1.89
N ALA A 47 3.88 4.61 1.04
CA ALA A 47 5.28 4.39 0.67
C ALA A 47 6.13 5.60 1.09
N VAL A 48 7.17 5.36 1.88
CA VAL A 48 8.17 6.38 2.24
C VAL A 48 9.31 6.29 1.24
N LEU A 49 9.48 7.33 0.43
CA LEU A 49 10.49 7.40 -0.61
C LEU A 49 11.61 8.36 -0.23
N ARG A 50 12.81 8.08 -0.73
CA ARG A 50 13.94 9.03 -0.72
C ARG A 50 14.47 9.15 -2.14
N GLU A 51 14.60 10.38 -2.61
CA GLU A 51 15.29 10.67 -3.88
C GLU A 51 16.76 10.23 -3.76
N ARG A 52 17.29 9.66 -4.83
CA ARG A 52 18.67 9.16 -4.86
C ARG A 52 19.69 10.28 -4.99
#